data_AF-A0A2P4WY63-F1
#
_entry.id   AF-A0A2P4WY63-F1
#
_cell.length_a   1.000
_cell.length_b   1.000
_cell.length_c   1.000
_cell.angle_alpha   90.00
_cell.angle_beta   90.00
_cell.angle_gamma   90.00
#
_symmetry.space_group_name_H-M   'P 1'
#
loop_
_entity.id
_entity.type
_entity.pdbx_description
1 polymer ?
#
loop_
_entity_poly.entity_id
_entity_poly.type
_entity_poly.pdbx_seq_one_letter_code
_entity_poly.pdbx_strand_id
1 'polypeptide(L)'
;MSDVLLAPKSSNYKFTPKQVAAFYFKPLLTEDEMEAASTAATGTLLPWVRQKASNRYAWLLWIIKGNLPFSFVEMETTRRYTNLPPVCKEILGRDMENVTKAVEKNIGAVLPDKFGAILDEWTHGTEHYMAVYACFELNGVRHCPLLSLAPIINGPDDSLNAESHVAALAAFLPFF
;
A
#
# COMPACT_ATOMS: atom_id res chain seq x y z
N MET A 1 -28.13 37.03 7.17
CA MET A 1 -27.95 35.72 6.54
C MET A 1 -27.15 35.93 5.28
N SER A 2 -25.88 35.53 5.30
CA SER A 2 -24.98 35.55 4.16
C SER A 2 -24.04 34.37 4.36
N ASP A 3 -24.28 33.30 3.59
CA ASP A 3 -23.48 32.08 3.59
C ASP A 3 -22.08 32.39 3.05
N VAL A 4 -21.08 32.32 3.92
CA VAL A 4 -19.67 32.28 3.53
C VAL A 4 -19.36 30.84 3.18
N LEU A 5 -19.34 30.54 1.87
CA LEU A 5 -18.83 29.28 1.34
C LEU A 5 -17.32 29.20 1.61
N LEU A 6 -16.96 28.58 2.74
CA LEU A 6 -15.60 28.17 3.03
C LEU A 6 -15.17 27.15 1.98
N ALA A 7 -14.19 27.52 1.15
CA ALA A 7 -13.50 26.58 0.28
C ALA A 7 -12.92 25.42 1.13
N PRO A 8 -12.99 24.17 0.65
CA PRO A 8 -12.45 23.04 1.40
C PRO A 8 -10.94 23.22 1.55
N LYS A 9 -10.45 23.18 2.80
CA LYS A 9 -9.02 23.11 3.10
C LYS A 9 -8.44 21.90 2.38
N SER A 10 -7.38 22.11 1.60
CA SER A 10 -6.67 21.04 0.88
C SER A 10 -6.30 19.92 1.85
N SER A 11 -6.83 18.73 1.63
CA SER A 11 -6.46 17.55 2.39
C SER A 11 -4.98 17.24 2.17
N ASN A 12 -4.25 17.04 3.27
CA ASN A 12 -2.86 16.56 3.27
C ASN A 12 -2.79 15.16 2.65
N TYR A 13 -2.71 15.09 1.32
CA TYR A 13 -2.41 13.85 0.61
C TYR A 13 -0.91 13.58 0.67
N LYS A 14 -0.53 12.37 1.12
CA LYS A 14 0.85 11.88 1.22
C LYS A 14 1.61 11.77 -0.11
N PHE A 15 0.92 11.95 -1.24
CA PHE A 15 1.52 11.97 -2.57
C PHE A 15 1.36 13.35 -3.20
N THR A 16 2.44 13.89 -3.75
CA THR A 16 2.33 15.11 -4.55
C THR A 16 1.54 14.81 -5.84
N PRO A 17 0.78 15.77 -6.38
CA PRO A 17 0.11 15.61 -7.68
C PRO A 17 1.06 15.10 -8.77
N LYS A 18 2.33 15.50 -8.71
CA LYS A 18 3.42 15.04 -9.60
C LYS A 18 3.74 13.55 -9.44
N GLN A 19 3.75 13.02 -8.22
CA GLN A 19 3.96 11.58 -7.97
C GLN A 19 2.77 10.77 -8.50
N VAL A 20 1.54 11.20 -8.23
CA VAL A 20 0.33 10.55 -8.78
C VAL A 20 0.36 10.61 -10.31
N ALA A 21 0.77 11.73 -10.89
CA ALA A 21 0.79 11.88 -12.33
C ALA A 21 1.76 10.94 -13.05
N ALA A 22 2.95 10.73 -12.50
CA ALA A 22 3.95 9.85 -13.09
C ALA A 22 3.51 8.38 -13.16
N PHE A 23 2.69 7.92 -12.20
CA PHE A 23 2.17 6.55 -12.16
C PHE A 23 0.96 6.32 -13.06
N TYR A 24 0.06 7.30 -13.12
CA TYR A 24 -1.28 7.09 -13.67
C TYR A 24 -1.50 7.73 -15.03
N PHE A 25 -0.83 8.85 -15.35
CA PHE A 25 -1.12 9.62 -16.56
C PHE A 25 -0.17 9.32 -17.74
N LYS A 26 -0.61 9.69 -18.95
CA LYS A 26 0.21 9.63 -20.17
C LYS A 26 1.43 10.55 -20.00
N PRO A 27 2.64 10.18 -20.47
CA PRO A 27 3.89 10.89 -20.17
C PRO A 27 4.07 12.19 -20.98
N LEU A 28 2.99 12.84 -21.40
CA LEU A 28 3.00 13.91 -22.40
C LEU A 28 2.27 15.19 -21.95
N LEU A 29 2.01 15.38 -20.66
CA LEU A 29 1.27 16.55 -20.20
C LEU A 29 2.16 17.43 -19.33
N THR A 30 2.34 18.66 -19.79
CA THR A 30 2.97 19.76 -19.06
C THR A 30 2.05 20.26 -17.94
N GLU A 31 2.60 20.97 -16.94
CA GLU A 31 1.81 21.50 -15.81
C GLU A 31 0.66 22.40 -16.29
N ASP A 32 0.90 23.19 -17.35
CA ASP A 32 -0.09 24.08 -17.97
C ASP A 32 -1.26 23.31 -18.61
N GLU A 33 -1.01 22.15 -19.21
CA GLU A 33 -2.05 21.30 -19.81
C GLU A 33 -2.90 20.60 -18.73
N MET A 34 -2.33 20.34 -17.55
CA MET A 34 -3.05 19.76 -16.42
C MET A 34 -4.00 20.77 -15.75
N GLU A 35 -3.55 22.02 -15.59
CA GLU A 35 -4.36 23.12 -15.03
C GLU A 35 -5.48 23.57 -15.98
N ALA A 36 -5.22 23.59 -17.30
CA ALA A 36 -6.23 23.88 -18.31
C ALA A 36 -7.34 22.80 -18.38
N ALA A 37 -7.00 21.54 -18.11
CA ALA A 37 -7.97 20.45 -18.08
C ALA A 37 -8.79 20.41 -16.78
N SER A 38 -8.19 20.77 -15.65
CA SER A 38 -8.85 20.91 -14.35
C SER A 38 -9.98 21.95 -14.37
N THR A 39 -9.78 23.04 -15.13
CA THR A 39 -10.75 24.13 -15.27
C THR A 39 -11.87 23.84 -16.27
N ALA A 40 -11.64 22.98 -17.28
CA ALA A 40 -12.62 22.65 -18.31
C ALA A 40 -13.43 21.36 -18.04
N ALA A 41 -12.89 20.41 -17.25
CA ALA A 41 -13.54 19.13 -17.02
C ALA A 41 -14.48 19.17 -15.81
N THR A 42 -15.78 19.21 -16.08
CA THR A 42 -16.79 18.82 -15.09
C THR A 42 -16.65 17.30 -14.83
N GLY A 43 -15.78 16.94 -13.90
CA GLY A 43 -15.71 15.63 -13.26
C GLY A 43 -15.15 14.49 -14.10
N THR A 44 -13.87 14.16 -13.85
CA THR A 44 -13.28 12.80 -13.85
C THR A 44 -12.01 12.69 -14.71
N LEU A 45 -10.88 12.36 -14.06
CA LEU A 45 -9.55 12.18 -14.68
C LEU A 45 -9.38 10.84 -15.44
N LEU A 46 -10.45 10.03 -15.57
CA LEU A 46 -10.42 8.69 -16.17
C LEU A 46 -9.88 8.65 -17.61
N PRO A 47 -10.19 9.61 -18.52
CA PRO A 47 -9.66 9.56 -19.89
C PRO A 47 -8.13 9.68 -19.97
N TRP A 48 -7.51 10.13 -18.88
CA TRP A 48 -6.09 10.46 -18.81
C TRP A 48 -5.29 9.32 -18.20
N VAL A 49 -5.97 8.41 -17.47
CA VAL A 49 -5.35 7.26 -16.83
C VAL A 49 -5.03 6.19 -17.87
N ARG A 50 -3.80 5.65 -17.83
CA ARG A 50 -3.45 4.53 -18.71
C ARG A 50 -4.34 3.33 -18.41
N GLN A 51 -5.05 2.81 -19.40
CA GLN A 51 -5.95 1.66 -19.24
C GLN A 51 -5.28 0.45 -18.59
N LYS A 52 -4.01 0.18 -18.93
CA LYS A 52 -3.22 -0.90 -18.32
C LYS A 52 -2.99 -0.69 -16.81
N ALA A 53 -2.75 0.55 -16.39
CA ALA A 53 -2.60 0.89 -14.97
C ALA A 53 -3.94 0.77 -14.24
N SER A 54 -5.03 1.27 -14.85
CA SER A 54 -6.39 1.10 -14.31
C SER A 54 -6.77 -0.36 -14.12
N ASN A 55 -6.42 -1.23 -15.08
CA ASN A 55 -6.68 -2.67 -14.96
C ASN A 55 -5.90 -3.31 -13.81
N ARG A 56 -4.60 -3.02 -13.69
CA ARG A 56 -3.76 -3.52 -12.59
C ARG A 56 -4.28 -3.07 -11.23
N TYR A 57 -4.67 -1.80 -11.11
CA TYR A 57 -5.29 -1.27 -9.90
C TYR A 57 -6.58 -2.00 -9.54
N ALA A 58 -7.46 -2.25 -10.51
CA ALA A 58 -8.72 -2.97 -10.25
C ALA A 58 -8.47 -4.40 -9.74
N TRP A 59 -7.50 -5.11 -10.32
CA TRP A 59 -7.09 -6.45 -9.86
C TRP A 59 -6.51 -6.42 -8.44
N LEU A 60 -5.59 -5.49 -8.15
CA LEU A 60 -5.02 -5.33 -6.81
C LEU A 60 -6.10 -4.99 -5.78
N LEU A 61 -6.99 -4.05 -6.10
CA LEU A 61 -8.07 -3.65 -5.21
C LEU A 61 -8.96 -4.85 -4.86
N TRP A 62 -9.34 -5.65 -5.85
CA TRP A 62 -10.16 -6.84 -5.63
C TRP A 62 -9.44 -7.83 -4.72
N ILE A 63 -8.18 -8.14 -5.01
CA ILE A 63 -7.41 -9.13 -4.25
C ILE A 63 -7.18 -8.69 -2.81
N ILE A 64 -6.82 -7.43 -2.60
CA ILE A 64 -6.58 -6.87 -1.26
C ILE A 64 -7.88 -6.83 -0.45
N LYS A 65 -8.97 -6.30 -1.04
CA LYS A 65 -10.26 -6.17 -0.34
C LYS A 65 -10.96 -7.49 -0.12
N GLY A 66 -10.78 -8.44 -1.03
CA GLY A 66 -11.33 -9.78 -0.94
C GLY A 66 -10.47 -10.76 -0.14
N ASN A 67 -9.27 -10.36 0.29
CA ASN A 67 -8.28 -11.24 0.91
C ASN A 67 -8.06 -12.54 0.11
N LEU A 68 -7.85 -12.40 -1.20
CA LEU A 68 -7.77 -13.52 -2.14
C LEU A 68 -6.30 -13.87 -2.47
N PRO A 69 -5.99 -15.13 -2.80
CA PRO A 69 -4.65 -15.50 -3.24
C PRO A 69 -4.33 -14.89 -4.61
N PHE A 70 -3.06 -14.63 -4.91
CA PHE A 70 -2.66 -14.10 -6.23
C PHE A 70 -3.01 -15.01 -7.39
N SER A 71 -3.09 -16.33 -7.16
CA SER A 71 -3.56 -17.30 -8.17
C SER A 71 -5.00 -17.05 -8.63
N PHE A 72 -5.78 -16.27 -7.88
CA PHE A 72 -7.16 -15.92 -8.21
C PHE A 72 -7.30 -15.28 -9.60
N VAL A 73 -6.33 -14.45 -10.03
CA VAL A 73 -6.37 -13.81 -11.36
C VAL A 73 -6.19 -14.79 -12.52
N GLU A 74 -5.68 -15.99 -12.22
CA GLU A 74 -5.40 -17.04 -13.20
C GLU A 74 -6.47 -18.14 -13.23
N MET A 75 -7.35 -18.18 -12.22
CA MET A 75 -8.42 -19.14 -12.16
C MET A 75 -9.34 -19.03 -13.37
N GLU A 76 -9.63 -20.16 -14.01
CA GLU A 76 -10.46 -20.21 -15.21
C GLU A 76 -11.86 -19.63 -14.97
N THR A 77 -12.48 -19.97 -13.84
CA THR A 77 -13.79 -19.47 -13.44
C THR A 77 -13.76 -17.96 -13.26
N THR A 78 -12.76 -17.40 -12.57
CA THR A 78 -12.59 -15.96 -12.41
C THR A 78 -12.45 -15.26 -13.77
N ARG A 79 -11.61 -15.80 -14.65
CA ARG A 79 -11.41 -15.26 -16.01
C ARG A 79 -12.68 -15.34 -16.87
N ARG A 80 -13.51 -16.36 -16.67
CA ARG A 80 -14.78 -16.53 -17.37
C ARG A 80 -15.83 -15.51 -16.97
N TYR A 81 -15.85 -15.08 -15.71
CA TYR A 81 -16.91 -14.22 -15.16
C TYR A 81 -16.50 -12.75 -14.94
N THR A 82 -15.21 -12.42 -15.02
CA THR A 82 -14.73 -11.04 -14.89
C THR A 82 -14.76 -10.27 -16.21
N ASN A 83 -14.95 -8.96 -16.13
CA ASN A 83 -14.77 -8.04 -17.27
C ASN A 83 -13.37 -7.39 -17.29
N LEU A 84 -12.51 -7.72 -16.31
CA LEU A 84 -11.15 -7.18 -16.26
C LEU A 84 -10.25 -7.92 -17.25
N PRO A 85 -9.47 -7.20 -18.09
CA PRO A 85 -8.45 -7.83 -18.93
C PRO A 85 -7.53 -8.76 -18.12
N PRO A 86 -7.26 -9.98 -18.62
CA PRO A 86 -6.46 -10.96 -17.89
C PRO A 86 -5.08 -10.45 -17.49
N VAL A 87 -4.66 -10.83 -16.28
CA VAL A 87 -3.30 -10.64 -15.77
C VAL A 87 -2.77 -11.99 -15.26
N CYS A 88 -1.44 -12.11 -15.14
CA CYS A 88 -0.81 -13.27 -14.50
C CYS A 88 -0.37 -12.93 -13.08
N LYS A 89 -0.25 -13.95 -12.23
CA LYS A 89 0.11 -13.77 -10.82
C LYS A 89 1.50 -13.16 -10.65
N GLU A 90 2.43 -13.39 -11.58
CA GLU A 90 3.79 -12.84 -11.50
C GLU A 90 3.82 -11.34 -11.77
N ILE A 91 2.94 -10.84 -12.64
CA ILE A 91 2.79 -9.39 -12.86
C ILE A 91 2.17 -8.75 -11.63
N LEU A 92 1.11 -9.38 -11.10
CA LEU A 92 0.43 -8.87 -9.92
C LEU A 92 1.34 -8.88 -8.69
N GLY A 93 2.18 -9.91 -8.52
CA GLY A 93 3.18 -9.97 -7.46
C GLY A 93 4.16 -8.80 -7.52
N ARG A 94 4.71 -8.50 -8.71
CA ARG A 94 5.55 -7.32 -8.94
C ARG A 94 4.82 -6.00 -8.66
N ASP A 95 3.55 -5.91 -9.04
CA ASP A 95 2.74 -4.74 -8.72
C ASP A 95 2.53 -4.61 -7.21
N MET A 96 2.33 -5.72 -6.48
CA MET A 96 2.22 -5.73 -5.02
C MET A 96 3.53 -5.33 -4.33
N GLU A 97 4.70 -5.79 -4.80
CA GLU A 97 6.00 -5.34 -4.28
C GLU A 97 6.15 -3.81 -4.37
N ASN A 98 5.67 -3.21 -5.46
CA ASN A 98 5.69 -1.75 -5.62
C ASN A 98 4.70 -1.07 -4.65
N VAL A 99 3.53 -1.69 -4.41
CA VAL A 99 2.59 -1.21 -3.39
C VAL A 99 3.22 -1.29 -1.99
N THR A 100 3.88 -2.39 -1.65
CA THR A 100 4.60 -2.56 -0.38
C THR A 100 5.62 -1.45 -0.18
N LYS A 101 6.50 -1.20 -1.15
CA LYS A 101 7.47 -0.08 -1.10
C LYS A 101 6.82 1.29 -0.92
N ALA A 102 5.68 1.52 -1.58
CA ALA A 102 4.94 2.77 -1.43
C ALA A 102 4.31 2.89 -0.02
N VAL A 103 3.84 1.80 0.56
CA VAL A 103 3.31 1.74 1.93
C VAL A 103 4.42 1.94 2.96
N GLU A 104 5.56 1.26 2.80
CA GLU A 104 6.77 1.42 3.63
C GLU A 104 7.20 2.87 3.66
N LYS A 105 7.41 3.49 2.50
CA LYS A 105 7.73 4.92 2.39
C LYS A 105 6.71 5.82 3.07
N ASN A 106 5.42 5.51 2.96
CA ASN A 106 4.34 6.29 3.56
C ASN A 106 4.27 6.15 5.08
N ILE A 107 4.69 5.01 5.62
CA ILE A 107 4.84 4.77 7.06
C ILE A 107 6.10 5.49 7.53
N GLY A 108 7.24 5.28 6.89
CA GLY A 108 8.53 5.92 7.18
C GLY A 108 8.46 7.44 7.25
N ALA A 109 7.73 8.07 6.33
CA ALA A 109 7.52 9.52 6.32
C ALA A 109 6.81 10.08 7.57
N VAL A 110 6.16 9.25 8.38
CA VAL A 110 5.48 9.65 9.62
C VAL A 110 5.96 8.88 10.85
N LEU A 111 6.87 7.93 10.68
CA LEU A 111 7.38 7.08 11.76
C LEU A 111 8.42 7.89 12.55
N PRO A 112 8.23 8.11 13.86
CA PRO A 112 9.22 8.84 14.67
C PRO A 112 10.45 7.98 14.97
N ASP A 113 11.59 8.62 15.27
CA ASP A 113 12.82 7.93 15.70
C ASP A 113 12.62 7.03 16.93
N LYS A 114 11.60 7.33 17.75
CA LYS A 114 11.20 6.55 18.92
C LYS A 114 9.72 6.24 18.85
N PHE A 115 9.40 4.97 18.84
CA PHE A 115 8.04 4.44 18.89
C PHE A 115 8.00 3.22 19.81
N GLY A 116 6.82 2.86 20.30
CA GLY A 116 6.61 1.58 20.96
C GLY A 116 6.40 0.49 19.91
N ALA A 117 7.04 -0.67 20.07
CA ALA A 117 6.75 -1.85 19.25
C ALA A 117 5.69 -2.71 19.95
N ILE A 118 4.67 -3.13 19.20
CA ILE A 118 3.71 -4.15 19.65
C ILE A 118 4.04 -5.43 18.88
N LEU A 119 4.34 -6.49 19.61
CA LEU A 119 4.57 -7.83 19.06
C LEU A 119 3.29 -8.64 19.26
N ASP A 120 2.80 -9.22 18.18
CA ASP A 120 1.69 -10.17 18.18
C ASP A 120 2.17 -11.47 17.54
N GLU A 121 2.37 -12.46 18.39
CA GLU A 121 2.99 -13.73 18.04
C GLU A 121 1.94 -14.85 18.13
N TRP A 122 1.91 -15.72 17.10
CA TRP A 122 1.05 -16.88 17.11
C TRP A 122 1.69 -18.06 16.40
N THR A 123 1.23 -19.27 16.72
CA THR A 123 1.67 -20.49 16.05
C THR A 123 0.49 -21.09 15.29
N HIS A 124 0.72 -21.43 14.02
CA HIS A 124 -0.22 -22.17 13.21
C HIS A 124 0.45 -23.42 12.62
N GLY A 125 0.05 -24.59 13.11
CA GLY A 125 0.71 -25.84 12.74
C GLY A 125 2.16 -25.87 13.25
N THR A 126 3.10 -26.01 12.32
CA THR A 126 4.54 -26.05 12.62
C THR A 126 5.22 -24.68 12.48
N GLU A 127 4.51 -23.67 12.00
CA GLU A 127 5.06 -22.35 11.70
C GLU A 127 4.68 -21.36 12.81
N HIS A 128 5.68 -20.64 13.31
CA HIS A 128 5.50 -19.55 14.24
C HIS A 128 5.56 -18.22 13.49
N TYR A 129 4.59 -17.35 13.74
CA TYR A 129 4.42 -16.08 13.07
C TYR A 129 4.57 -14.95 14.07
N MET A 130 5.21 -13.87 13.64
CA MET A 130 5.28 -12.63 14.40
C MET A 130 4.83 -11.47 13.54
N ALA A 131 3.80 -10.78 14.01
CA ALA A 131 3.43 -9.46 13.53
C ALA A 131 4.06 -8.39 14.43
N VAL A 132 4.65 -7.38 13.80
CA VAL A 132 5.21 -6.22 14.51
C VAL A 132 4.49 -4.96 14.05
N TYR A 133 3.93 -4.24 15.01
CA TYR A 133 3.34 -2.93 14.79
C TYR A 133 4.19 -1.84 15.44
N ALA A 134 4.35 -0.70 14.77
CA ALA A 134 4.75 0.52 15.46
C ALA A 134 3.55 1.04 16.25
N CYS A 135 3.78 1.75 17.34
CA CYS A 135 2.75 2.42 18.13
C CYS A 135 3.30 3.76 18.60
N PHE A 136 2.73 4.84 18.10
CA PHE A 136 3.17 6.20 18.42
C PHE A 136 1.98 7.17 18.37
N GLU A 137 2.16 8.34 18.97
CA GLU A 137 1.21 9.44 18.87
C GLU A 137 1.74 10.48 17.88
N LEU A 138 0.87 10.93 16.99
CA LEU A 138 1.13 12.04 16.07
C LEU A 138 -0.06 13.00 16.13
N ASN A 139 0.18 14.25 16.50
CA ASN A 139 -0.87 15.29 16.64
C ASN A 139 -2.06 14.87 17.53
N GLY A 140 -1.79 14.20 18.66
CA GLY A 140 -2.84 13.73 19.57
C GLY A 140 -3.63 12.50 19.09
N VAL A 141 -3.23 11.89 17.97
CA VAL A 141 -3.86 10.68 17.43
C VAL A 141 -2.87 9.52 17.52
N ARG A 142 -3.34 8.37 18.04
CA ARG A 142 -2.56 7.14 18.09
C ARG A 142 -2.50 6.49 16.70
N HIS A 143 -1.30 6.18 16.24
CA HIS A 143 -1.04 5.44 15.02
C HIS A 143 -0.42 4.08 15.35
N CYS A 144 -0.97 3.03 14.75
CA CYS A 144 -0.46 1.67 14.90
C CYS A 144 -0.28 0.92 13.56
N PRO A 145 0.62 1.36 12.66
CA PRO A 145 0.83 0.66 11.40
C PRO A 145 1.54 -0.69 11.61
N LEU A 146 1.16 -1.70 10.84
CA LEU A 146 1.89 -2.95 10.71
C LEU A 146 3.21 -2.70 9.97
N LEU A 147 4.34 -3.06 10.57
CA LEU A 147 5.66 -2.95 9.98
C LEU A 147 6.11 -4.25 9.32
N SER A 148 5.82 -5.37 9.95
CA SER A 148 6.23 -6.68 9.45
C SER A 148 5.23 -7.75 9.87
N LEU A 149 5.01 -8.70 8.98
CA LEU A 149 4.33 -9.96 9.27
C LEU A 149 5.13 -11.05 8.57
N ALA A 150 5.84 -11.86 9.33
CA ALA A 150 6.66 -12.92 8.78
C ALA A 150 6.61 -14.17 9.69
N PRO A 151 6.75 -15.37 9.09
CA PRO A 151 7.11 -16.52 9.89
C PRO A 151 8.51 -16.30 10.49
N ILE A 152 8.66 -16.56 11.78
CA ILE A 152 9.99 -16.72 12.38
C ILE A 152 10.45 -18.12 11.95
N ILE A 153 11.50 -18.17 11.13
CA ILE A 153 12.10 -19.43 10.72
C ILE A 153 12.56 -20.12 12.01
N ASN A 154 12.08 -21.34 12.24
CA ASN A 154 12.52 -22.22 13.32
C ASN A 154 13.58 -23.19 12.75
N GLY A 155 14.73 -22.67 12.33
CA GLY A 155 15.92 -23.47 12.11
C GLY A 155 16.34 -24.21 13.40
N PRO A 156 17.19 -25.24 13.28
CA PRO A 156 17.61 -26.04 14.44
C PRO A 156 18.29 -25.23 15.55
N ASP A 157 18.82 -24.04 15.24
CA ASP A 157 19.39 -23.07 16.19
C ASP A 157 18.51 -21.83 16.42
N ASP A 158 17.36 -21.71 15.73
CA ASP A 158 16.43 -20.58 15.90
C ASP A 158 15.58 -20.82 17.14
N SER A 159 16.14 -20.40 18.28
CA SER A 159 15.37 -20.30 19.50
C SER A 159 14.41 -19.10 19.41
N LEU A 160 13.14 -19.26 19.77
CA LEU A 160 12.14 -18.18 19.92
C LEU A 160 12.47 -17.28 21.14
N ASN A 161 13.73 -16.88 21.23
CA ASN A 161 14.29 -16.11 22.32
C ASN A 161 14.33 -14.62 21.95
N ALA A 162 14.73 -13.80 22.92
CA ALA A 162 14.82 -12.35 22.71
C ALA A 162 15.83 -11.95 21.61
N GLU A 163 16.91 -12.71 21.42
CA GLU A 163 17.93 -12.40 20.41
C GLU A 163 17.37 -12.57 18.99
N SER A 164 16.64 -13.66 18.73
CA SER A 164 15.96 -13.90 17.46
C SER A 164 14.91 -12.83 17.17
N HIS A 165 14.16 -12.38 18.19
CA HIS A 165 13.19 -11.30 18.01
C HIS A 165 13.88 -9.98 17.67
N VAL A 166 15.00 -9.64 18.33
CA VAL A 166 15.79 -8.45 18.01
C VAL A 166 16.37 -8.51 16.59
N ALA A 167 16.87 -9.67 16.17
CA ALA A 167 17.39 -9.88 14.81
C ALA A 167 16.28 -9.69 13.76
N ALA A 168 15.08 -10.24 14.01
CA ALA A 168 13.92 -10.05 13.15
C ALA A 168 13.52 -8.57 13.05
N LEU A 169 13.51 -7.83 14.17
CA LEU A 169 13.26 -6.38 14.17
C LEU A 169 14.31 -5.63 13.32
N ALA A 170 15.60 -5.92 13.53
CA ALA A 170 16.69 -5.28 12.81
C ALA A 170 16.64 -5.53 11.29
N ALA A 171 16.07 -6.66 10.86
CA ALA A 171 16.01 -7.02 9.45
C ALA A 171 15.04 -6.17 8.62
N PHE A 172 13.91 -5.73 9.20
CA PHE A 172 12.89 -4.98 8.45
C PHE A 172 12.83 -3.48 8.74
N LEU A 173 13.36 -3.02 9.88
CA LEU A 173 13.36 -1.59 10.20
C LEU A 173 14.01 -0.70 9.14
N PRO A 174 15.08 -1.11 8.42
CA PRO A 174 15.67 -0.30 7.35
C PRO A 174 14.77 0.00 6.14
N PHE A 175 13.58 -0.61 6.03
CA PHE A 175 12.63 -0.33 4.95
C PHE A 175 11.79 0.94 5.19
N PHE A 176 11.77 1.46 6.42
CA PHE A 176 10.97 2.62 6.84
C PHE A 176 11.86 3.85 7.08
#